data_AF-A0A2G6R350-F1
#
_entry.id   AF-A0A2G6R350-F1
#
_cell.length_a   1.000
_cell.length_b   1.000
_cell.length_c   1.000
_cell.angle_alpha   90.00
_cell.angle_beta   90.00
_cell.angle_gamma   90.00
#
_symmetry.space_group_name_H-M   'P 1'
#
loop_
_entity.id
_entity.type
_entity.pdbx_description
1 polymer ?
#
loop_
_entity_poly.entity_id
_entity_poly.type
_entity_poly.pdbx_seq_one_letter_code
_entity_poly.pdbx_strand_id
1 'polypeptide(L)' 'AEVCSDSAGKPYFELSGTVAARAAALGVLRVHLSLSHDGGAAIAMVVCET' A
#
# COMPACT_ATOMS: atom_id res chain seq x y z
N ALA A 1 -9.09 -1.12 3.18
CA ALA A 1 -7.84 -0.72 2.50
C ALA A 1 -7.87 -1.32 1.11
N GLU A 2 -7.55 -0.51 0.11
CA GLU A 2 -7.66 -0.86 -1.30
C GLU A 2 -6.37 -0.48 -2.03
N VAL A 3 -5.99 -1.24 -3.05
CA VAL A 3 -4.87 -0.90 -3.93
C VAL A 3 -5.46 -0.17 -5.14
N CYS A 4 -5.10 1.10 -5.26
CA CYS A 4 -5.48 1.98 -6.37
C CYS A 4 -4.26 2.21 -7.28
N SER A 5 -4.49 2.70 -8.49
CA SER A 5 -3.43 3.13 -9.42
C SER A 5 -3.62 4.60 -9.74
N ASP A 6 -2.55 5.39 -9.71
CA ASP A 6 -2.62 6.78 -10.14
C ASP A 6 -2.71 6.90 -11.67
N SER A 7 -2.76 8.14 -12.18
CA SER A 7 -2.84 8.40 -13.62
C SER A 7 -1.63 7.91 -14.42
N ALA A 8 -0.49 7.69 -13.76
CA ALA A 8 0.72 7.13 -14.36
C ALA A 8 0.83 5.61 -14.17
N GLY A 9 -0.17 4.98 -13.53
CA GLY A 9 -0.21 3.55 -13.25
C GLY A 9 0.60 3.12 -12.02
N LYS A 10 1.13 4.06 -11.22
CA LYS A 10 1.84 3.70 -10.00
C LYS A 10 0.83 3.21 -8.96
N PRO A 11 1.04 2.01 -8.37
CA PRO A 11 0.14 1.49 -7.36
C PRO A 11 0.32 2.21 -6.01
N TYR A 12 -0.77 2.41 -5.28
CA TYR A 12 -0.77 2.97 -3.93
C TYR A 12 -1.91 2.40 -3.09
N PHE A 13 -1.82 2.53 -1.77
CA PHE A 13 -2.90 2.16 -0.86
C PHE A 13 -3.84 3.34 -0.59
N GLU A 14 -5.14 3.09 -0.69
CA GLU A 14 -6.17 3.91 -0.08
C GLU A 14 -6.60 3.25 1.24
N LEU A 15 -6.19 3.84 2.37
CA LEU A 15 -6.50 3.32 3.70
C LEU A 15 -7.81 3.93 4.20
N SER A 16 -8.69 3.07 4.69
CA SER A 16 -9.99 3.45 5.21
C SER A 16 -10.38 2.57 6.41
N GLY A 17 -11.35 3.05 7.19
CA GLY A 17 -11.91 2.33 8.34
C GLY A 17 -10.85 1.93 9.38
N THR A 18 -10.94 0.69 9.86
CA THR A 18 -10.09 0.16 10.93
C THR A 18 -8.60 0.13 10.56
N VAL A 19 -8.27 -0.03 9.27
CA VAL A 19 -6.87 -0.04 8.81
C VAL A 19 -6.27 1.35 8.87
N ALA A 20 -7.01 2.38 8.44
CA ALA A 20 -6.57 3.77 8.56
C ALA A 20 -6.37 4.16 10.04
N ALA A 21 -7.33 3.79 10.91
CA ALA A 21 -7.22 4.04 12.35
C ALA A 21 -5.97 3.37 12.96
N ARG A 22 -5.66 2.14 12.55
CA ARG A 22 -4.48 1.42 13.04
C ARG A 22 -3.18 2.03 12.52
N ALA A 23 -3.12 2.42 11.25
CA ALA A 23 -1.96 3.08 10.66
C ALA A 23 -1.66 4.41 11.38
N ALA A 24 -2.69 5.21 11.66
CA ALA A 24 -2.56 6.45 12.43
C ALA A 24 -2.09 6.19 13.87
N ALA A 25 -2.67 5.19 14.56
CA ALA A 25 -2.26 4.83 15.91
C ALA A 25 -0.81 4.33 16.01
N LEU A 26 -0.26 3.80 14.91
CA LEU A 26 1.14 3.37 14.79
C LEU A 26 2.06 4.48 14.26
N GLY A 27 1.53 5.67 13.96
CA GLY A 27 2.31 6.81 13.46
C GLY A 27 2.72 6.71 11.99
N VAL A 28 2.10 5.83 11.20
CA VAL A 28 2.44 5.68 9.78
C VAL A 28 1.97 6.92 9.00
N LEU A 29 2.91 7.68 8.43
CA LEU A 29 2.62 8.85 7.60
C LEU A 29 2.60 8.53 6.11
N ARG A 30 3.37 7.53 5.67
CA ARG A 30 3.39 7.10 4.27
C ARG A 30 3.52 5.59 4.14
N VAL A 31 2.81 5.05 3.14
CA VAL A 31 2.91 3.65 2.73
C VAL A 31 3.43 3.59 1.30
N HIS A 32 4.54 2.90 1.10
CA HIS A 32 5.10 2.62 -0.22
C HIS A 32 4.71 1.20 -0.64
N LEU A 33 4.27 1.06 -1.89
CA LEU A 33 3.84 -0.21 -2.47
C LEU A 33 4.62 -0.48 -3.77
N SER A 34 5.20 -1.67 -3.87
CA SER A 34 5.74 -2.21 -5.11
C SER A 34 5.08 -3.56 -5.40
N LEU A 35 4.66 -3.76 -6.65
CA LEU A 35 4.05 -5.00 -7.13
C LEU A 35 4.95 -5.59 -8.23
N SER A 36 5.12 -6.91 -8.20
CA SER A 36 5.83 -7.66 -9.24
C SER A 36 5.10 -8.97 -9.49
N HIS A 37 5.20 -9.49 -10.71
CA HIS A 37 4.77 -10.84 -11.01
C HIS A 37 5.76 -11.51 -11.96
N ASP A 38 6.00 -12.80 -11.75
CA ASP A 38 6.75 -13.64 -12.67
C ASP A 38 6.39 -15.11 -12.42
N GLY A 39 6.52 -15.97 -13.44
CA GLY A 39 6.47 -17.43 -13.30
C GLY A 39 5.18 -17.99 -12.67
N GLY A 40 4.06 -17.26 -12.73
CA GLY A 40 2.79 -17.65 -12.10
C GLY A 40 2.60 -17.19 -10.65
N ALA A 41 3.52 -16.38 -10.12
CA ALA A 41 3.40 -15.76 -8.80
C ALA A 41 3.28 -14.24 -8.89
N ALA A 42 2.54 -13.65 -7.96
CA ALA A 42 2.49 -12.21 -7.73
C ALA A 42 3.05 -11.90 -6.33
N ILE A 43 3.84 -10.84 -6.23
CA ILE A 43 4.57 -10.43 -5.02
C ILE A 43 4.30 -8.95 -4.78
N ALA A 44 4.03 -8.61 -3.53
CA ALA A 44 3.89 -7.23 -3.06
C ALA A 44 4.93 -6.94 -1.96
N MET A 45 5.65 -5.83 -2.09
CA MET A 45 6.52 -5.30 -1.05
C MET A 45 5.91 -4.01 -0.50
N VAL A 46 5.78 -3.92 0.82
CA VAL A 46 5.10 -2.81 1.51
C VAL A 46 6.01 -2.25 2.60
N VAL A 47 6.21 -0.92 2.58
CA VAL A 47 6.97 -0.20 3.60
C VAL A 47 6.09 0.89 4.20
N CYS A 48 5.96 0.90 5.52
CA CYS A 48 5.28 1.94 6.28
C CYS A 48 6.33 2.81 6.97
N GLU A 49 6.36 4.12 6.68
CA GLU A 49 7.29 5.07 7.28
C GLU A 49 6.55 6.19 8.05
N THR A 50 7.26 6.79 9.00
CA THR A 50 6.85 7.96 9.79
C THR A 50 7.41 9.23 9.18
#